data_AF-A0A0R1MJ69-F1
#
_entry.id   AF-A0A0R1MJ69-F1
#
_cell.length_a   1.000
_cell.length_b   1.000
_cell.length_c   1.000
_cell.angle_alpha   90.00
_cell.angle_beta   90.00
_cell.angle_gamma   90.00
#
_symmetry.space_group_name_H-M   'P 1'
#
loop_
_entity.id
_entity.type
_entity.pdbx_description
1 polymer ?
#
loop_
_entity_poly.entity_id
_entity_poly.type
_entity_poly.pdbx_seq_one_letter_code
_entity_poly.pdbx_strand_id
1 'polypeptide(L)'
;MIIAVDFDGTLCSEAYPNIGKKNVKLFNALIYLREKGHKLILWTCRNGQLLRQAENWCSNNGLYFDAVNENLPEVLKIYTGVDSRKISYDILIDDKNINIKDLNSLSTKRIKEYILNKNQYSVMIPLRGLLSDNGQQYLSYKDGKYFACSYRDSLKQEFTQSELNDIPEAFKPFIPRFLGDDKI
;
A
#
# COMPACT_ATOMS: atom_id res chain seq x y z
N MET A 1 -3.76 20.59 -2.60
CA MET A 1 -3.69 19.57 -1.52
C MET A 1 -2.24 19.33 -1.15
N ILE A 2 -2.01 18.99 0.10
CA ILE A 2 -0.74 18.55 0.68
C ILE A 2 -0.77 17.03 0.80
N ILE A 3 0.17 16.36 0.16
CA ILE A 3 0.29 14.90 0.12
C ILE A 3 1.58 14.53 0.85
N ALA A 4 1.44 13.88 1.99
CA ALA A 4 2.56 13.25 2.68
C ALA A 4 2.77 11.85 2.10
N VAL A 5 4.02 11.48 1.85
CA VAL A 5 4.36 10.18 1.28
C VAL A 5 5.56 9.58 2.02
N ASP A 6 5.40 8.34 2.47
CA ASP A 6 6.48 7.55 3.06
C ASP A 6 7.51 7.09 2.00
N PHE A 7 8.71 6.73 2.44
CA PHE A 7 9.78 6.26 1.58
C PHE A 7 9.85 4.73 1.49
N ASP A 8 10.19 4.07 2.60
CA ASP A 8 10.55 2.65 2.65
C ASP A 8 9.31 1.76 2.74
N GLY A 9 9.05 0.98 1.68
CA GLY A 9 7.80 0.23 1.50
C GLY A 9 6.78 0.97 0.64
N THR A 10 6.97 2.27 0.41
CA THR A 10 6.02 3.14 -0.30
C THR A 10 6.56 3.63 -1.64
N LEU A 11 7.57 4.52 -1.64
CA LEU A 11 8.23 5.04 -2.84
C LEU A 11 9.20 4.02 -3.45
N CYS A 12 9.78 3.17 -2.61
CA CYS A 12 10.52 1.99 -3.01
C CYS A 12 10.14 0.79 -2.14
N SER A 13 10.51 -0.43 -2.55
CA SER A 13 10.37 -1.61 -1.69
C SER A 13 11.16 -1.43 -0.38
N GLU A 14 10.70 -2.06 0.70
CA GLU A 14 11.40 -2.07 1.99
C GLU A 14 12.77 -2.75 1.83
N ALA A 15 13.84 -1.99 2.09
CA ALA A 15 15.22 -2.42 1.96
C ALA A 15 16.16 -1.70 2.93
N TYR A 16 15.60 -1.03 3.94
CA TYR A 16 16.36 -0.22 4.89
C TYR A 16 17.55 -1.01 5.47
N PRO A 17 18.77 -0.45 5.52
CA PRO A 17 19.12 0.95 5.25
C PRO A 17 19.34 1.30 3.77
N ASN A 18 19.39 0.31 2.88
CA ASN A 18 19.55 0.52 1.44
C ASN A 18 18.26 1.06 0.80
N ILE A 19 18.33 1.49 -0.46
CA ILE A 19 17.15 1.92 -1.22
C ILE A 19 16.66 0.73 -2.06
N GLY A 20 15.37 0.43 -1.95
CA GLY A 20 14.74 -0.69 -2.66
C GLY A 20 14.40 -0.39 -4.12
N LYS A 21 13.65 -1.31 -4.74
CA LYS A 21 13.16 -1.18 -6.10
C LYS A 21 12.11 -0.06 -6.18
N LYS A 22 12.25 0.83 -7.17
CA LYS A 22 11.34 1.98 -7.38
C LYS A 22 9.89 1.55 -7.62
N ASN A 23 8.95 2.19 -6.94
CA ASN A 23 7.54 2.13 -7.27
C ASN A 23 7.21 3.07 -8.44
N VAL A 24 7.44 2.60 -9.67
CA VAL A 24 7.30 3.40 -10.90
C VAL A 24 5.91 4.03 -11.04
N LYS A 25 4.85 3.28 -10.69
CA LYS A 25 3.46 3.77 -10.79
C LYS A 25 3.21 4.94 -9.86
N LEU A 26 3.66 4.84 -8.61
CA LEU A 26 3.50 5.92 -7.63
C LEU A 26 4.32 7.16 -8.02
N PHE A 27 5.56 6.97 -8.49
CA PHE A 27 6.39 8.07 -8.99
C PHE A 27 5.68 8.88 -10.09
N ASN A 28 5.17 8.21 -11.11
CA ASN A 28 4.47 8.87 -12.22
C ASN A 28 3.24 9.65 -11.74
N ALA A 29 2.47 9.07 -10.81
CA ALA A 29 1.30 9.73 -10.23
C ALA A 29 1.68 10.98 -9.44
N LEU A 30 2.72 10.89 -8.59
CA LEU A 30 3.17 12.01 -7.76
C LEU A 30 3.76 13.16 -8.59
N ILE A 31 4.54 12.85 -9.63
CA ILE A 31 5.06 13.85 -10.57
C ILE A 31 3.90 14.59 -11.24
N TYR A 32 2.93 13.86 -11.80
CA TYR A 32 1.73 14.45 -12.40
C TYR A 32 0.96 15.33 -11.40
N LEU A 33 0.79 14.88 -10.15
CA LEU A 33 0.11 15.66 -9.13
C LEU A 33 0.87 16.97 -8.81
N ARG A 34 2.20 16.95 -8.77
CA ARG A 34 2.99 18.18 -8.64
C ARG A 34 2.74 19.14 -9.80
N GLU A 35 2.71 18.64 -11.03
CA GLU A 35 2.43 19.46 -12.22
C GLU A 35 1.03 20.10 -12.19
N LYS A 36 0.08 19.48 -11.47
CA LYS A 36 -1.25 20.04 -11.21
C LYS A 36 -1.32 20.98 -10.01
N GLY A 37 -0.17 21.33 -9.41
CA GLY A 37 -0.09 22.27 -8.30
C GLY A 37 -0.32 21.66 -6.92
N HIS A 38 -0.34 20.32 -6.80
CA HIS A 38 -0.33 19.67 -5.49
C HIS A 38 1.05 19.75 -4.84
N LYS A 39 1.07 19.79 -3.51
CA LYS A 39 2.28 19.88 -2.70
C LYS A 39 2.63 18.51 -2.16
N LEU A 40 3.90 18.14 -2.21
CA LEU A 40 4.39 16.87 -1.66
C LEU A 40 5.30 17.11 -0.47
N ILE A 41 5.13 16.29 0.57
CA ILE A 41 6.03 16.21 1.71
C ILE A 41 6.60 14.79 1.75
N LEU A 42 7.93 14.66 1.72
CA LEU A 42 8.56 13.38 2.04
C LEU A 42 8.46 13.18 3.55
N TRP A 43 7.78 12.12 3.98
CA TRP A 43 7.51 11.83 5.38
C TRP A 43 8.09 10.47 5.76
N THR A 44 9.35 10.45 6.21
CA THR A 44 10.12 9.22 6.41
C THR A 44 10.87 9.22 7.75
N CYS A 45 11.05 8.04 8.33
CA CYS A 45 11.92 7.86 9.48
C CYS A 45 13.42 7.97 9.15
N ARG A 46 13.80 7.98 7.86
CA ARG A 46 15.19 8.24 7.46
C ARG A 46 15.64 9.60 7.97
N ASN A 47 16.87 9.66 8.47
CA ASN A 47 17.47 10.87 9.01
C ASN A 47 18.95 10.97 8.60
N GLY A 48 19.54 12.15 8.81
CA GLY A 48 20.96 12.38 8.55
C GLY A 48 21.38 12.03 7.12
N GLN A 49 22.40 11.18 6.97
CA GLN A 49 22.91 10.79 5.65
C GLN A 49 21.91 9.94 4.85
N LEU A 50 21.13 9.08 5.52
CA LEU A 50 20.14 8.23 4.86
C LEU A 50 18.98 9.05 4.28
N LEU A 51 18.60 10.15 4.94
CA LEU A 51 17.61 11.08 4.42
C LEU A 51 18.11 11.76 3.14
N ARG A 52 19.34 12.30 3.18
CA ARG A 52 19.97 12.90 2.00
C ARG A 52 20.07 11.92 0.82
N GLN A 53 20.35 10.64 1.07
CA GLN A 53 20.37 9.62 0.04
C GLN A 53 18.97 9.40 -0.57
N ALA A 54 17.92 9.35 0.25
CA ALA A 54 16.54 9.21 -0.22
C ALA A 54 16.10 10.43 -1.06
N GLU A 55 16.41 11.65 -0.60
CA GLU A 55 16.14 12.89 -1.34
C GLU A 55 16.86 12.91 -2.69
N ASN A 56 18.17 12.61 -2.71
CA ASN A 56 18.96 12.55 -3.94
C ASN A 56 18.45 11.46 -4.90
N TRP A 57 18.06 10.31 -4.36
CA TRP A 57 17.50 9.24 -5.19
C TRP A 57 16.15 9.65 -5.80
N CYS A 58 15.29 10.35 -5.07
CA CYS A 58 14.03 10.86 -5.61
C CYS A 58 14.25 11.90 -6.70
N SER A 59 15.13 12.88 -6.45
CA SER A 59 15.42 13.96 -7.40
C SER A 59 16.08 13.44 -8.68
N ASN A 60 16.99 12.47 -8.58
CA ASN A 60 17.57 11.76 -9.74
C ASN A 60 16.51 10.99 -10.56
N ASN A 61 15.35 10.70 -9.97
CA ASN A 61 14.21 10.07 -10.63
C ASN A 61 13.10 11.09 -11.00
N GLY A 62 13.39 12.39 -10.91
CA GLY A 62 12.47 13.47 -11.31
C GLY A 62 11.37 13.78 -10.29
N LEU A 63 11.43 13.22 -9.08
CA LEU A 63 10.48 13.50 -8.01
C LEU A 63 11.09 14.46 -6.98
N TYR A 64 10.40 15.57 -6.76
CA TYR A 64 10.81 16.62 -5.82
C TYR A 64 9.77 16.82 -4.73
N PHE A 65 10.18 17.38 -3.60
CA PHE A 65 9.29 17.63 -2.46
C PHE A 65 9.30 19.13 -2.10
N ASP A 66 8.17 19.62 -1.62
CA ASP A 66 8.04 20.99 -1.11
C ASP A 66 8.55 21.11 0.33
N ALA A 67 8.51 20.02 1.09
CA ALA A 67 9.16 19.88 2.38
C ALA A 67 9.56 18.42 2.64
N VAL A 68 10.46 18.21 3.61
CA VAL A 68 10.94 16.89 4.02
C VAL A 68 10.88 16.83 5.54
N ASN A 69 10.07 15.92 6.07
CA ASN A 69 9.86 15.75 7.51
C ASN A 69 9.41 17.02 8.28
N GLU A 70 8.79 17.97 7.59
CA GLU A 70 8.40 19.28 8.13
C GLU A 70 7.07 19.75 7.53
N ASN A 71 6.36 20.64 8.24
CA ASN A 71 5.15 21.28 7.72
C ASN A 71 5.48 22.34 6.66
N LEU A 72 4.56 22.58 5.73
CA LEU A 72 4.71 23.69 4.78
C LEU A 72 4.57 25.05 5.48
N PRO A 73 5.23 26.12 4.99
CA PRO A 73 5.13 27.45 5.59
C PRO A 73 3.70 27.98 5.70
N GLU A 74 2.84 27.69 4.72
CA GLU A 74 1.42 28.03 4.75
C GLU A 74 0.64 27.31 5.87
N VAL A 75 1.05 26.10 6.25
CA VAL A 75 0.44 25.34 7.36
C VAL A 75 0.89 25.91 8.70
N LEU A 76 2.18 26.26 8.85
CA LEU A 76 2.71 26.84 10.08
C LEU A 76 1.97 28.13 10.47
N LYS A 77 1.59 28.95 9.49
CA LYS A 77 0.79 30.16 9.70
C LYS A 77 -0.57 29.87 10.36
N ILE A 78 -1.13 28.69 10.15
CA ILE A 78 -2.40 28.26 10.77
C ILE A 78 -2.16 27.84 12.23
N TYR A 79 -1.06 27.16 12.53
CA TYR A 79 -0.74 26.61 13.85
C TYR A 79 0.20 27.51 14.67
N THR A 80 -0.10 28.81 14.76
CA THR A 80 0.65 29.79 15.58
C THR A 80 2.12 30.00 15.20
N GLY A 81 2.56 29.49 14.05
CA GLY A 81 3.93 29.59 13.55
C GLY A 81 4.91 28.56 14.14
N VAL A 82 4.44 27.66 15.01
CA VAL A 82 5.30 26.63 15.63
C VAL A 82 5.08 25.31 14.92
N ASP A 83 6.18 24.71 14.45
CA ASP A 83 6.09 23.38 13.85
C ASP A 83 5.83 22.33 14.93
N SER A 84 4.91 21.42 14.63
CA SER A 84 4.58 20.31 15.50
C SER A 84 5.35 19.07 15.04
N ARG A 85 5.61 18.12 15.96
CA ARG A 85 6.24 16.85 15.57
C ARG A 85 5.42 16.07 14.53
N LYS A 86 4.10 16.31 14.45
CA LYS A 86 3.21 15.74 13.43
C LYS A 86 3.01 16.75 12.31
N ILE A 87 3.19 16.31 11.07
CA ILE A 87 2.85 17.11 9.90
C ILE A 87 1.34 17.09 9.60
N SER A 88 0.84 18.19 9.06
CA SER A 88 -0.52 18.33 8.55
C SER A 88 -0.53 18.05 7.05
N TYR A 89 -1.45 17.20 6.61
CA TYR A 89 -1.61 16.76 5.23
C TYR A 89 -3.07 16.44 4.93
N ASP A 90 -3.45 16.50 3.67
CA ASP A 90 -4.76 16.06 3.19
C ASP A 90 -4.77 14.55 2.95
N ILE A 91 -3.65 14.00 2.45
CA ILE A 91 -3.49 12.58 2.13
C ILE A 91 -2.15 12.09 2.68
N LEU A 92 -2.16 10.91 3.29
CA LEU A 92 -0.95 10.14 3.62
C LEU A 92 -0.93 8.86 2.79
N ILE A 93 0.14 8.67 2.03
CA ILE A 93 0.45 7.43 1.32
C ILE A 93 1.58 6.74 2.07
N ASP A 94 1.29 5.61 2.71
CA ASP A 94 2.20 4.94 3.63
C ASP A 94 1.81 3.45 3.71
N ASP A 95 2.79 2.57 3.54
CA ASP A 95 2.64 1.11 3.53
C ASP A 95 2.13 0.56 4.88
N LYS A 96 2.41 1.28 5.96
CA LYS A 96 2.04 0.96 7.35
C LYS A 96 0.81 1.72 7.82
N ASN A 97 0.07 2.41 6.95
CA ASN A 97 -1.21 3.01 7.34
C ASN A 97 -2.35 1.97 7.46
N ILE A 98 -3.40 2.28 8.22
CA ILE A 98 -4.67 1.55 8.23
C ILE A 98 -5.76 2.53 7.79
N ASN A 99 -6.55 2.15 6.79
CA ASN A 99 -7.68 2.98 6.38
C ASN A 99 -8.83 2.89 7.38
N ILE A 100 -9.16 4.03 8.00
CA ILE A 100 -10.22 4.13 9.01
C ILE A 100 -11.59 3.78 8.42
N LYS A 101 -11.85 4.05 7.14
CA LYS A 101 -13.13 3.67 6.52
C LYS A 101 -13.30 2.15 6.48
N ASP A 102 -12.21 1.43 6.24
CA ASP A 102 -12.22 -0.03 6.27
C ASP A 102 -12.50 -0.51 7.71
N LEU A 103 -11.87 0.09 8.72
CA LEU A 103 -12.12 -0.25 10.13
C LEU A 103 -13.57 0.03 10.57
N ASN A 104 -14.17 1.14 10.14
CA ASN A 104 -15.53 1.51 10.52
C ASN A 104 -16.58 0.51 10.00
N SER A 105 -16.24 -0.29 8.98
CA SER A 105 -17.09 -1.37 8.49
C SER A 105 -17.00 -2.65 9.32
N LEU A 106 -16.05 -2.74 10.26
CA LEU A 106 -15.74 -3.95 11.02
C LEU A 106 -16.28 -3.87 12.45
N SER A 107 -16.65 -5.03 13.00
CA SER A 107 -16.93 -5.16 14.43
C SER A 107 -15.65 -5.04 15.25
N THR A 108 -15.75 -4.68 16.53
CA THR A 108 -14.61 -4.57 17.44
C THR A 108 -13.72 -5.82 17.46
N LYS A 109 -14.31 -7.02 17.36
CA LYS A 109 -13.56 -8.28 17.29
C LYS A 109 -12.71 -8.34 16.01
N ARG A 110 -13.29 -8.00 14.86
CA ARG A 110 -12.60 -7.98 13.56
C ARG A 110 -11.54 -6.88 13.48
N ILE A 111 -11.78 -5.72 14.10
CA ILE A 111 -10.74 -4.66 14.21
C ILE A 111 -9.52 -5.19 14.97
N LYS A 112 -9.72 -5.89 16.10
CA LYS A 112 -8.61 -6.49 16.86
C LYS A 112 -7.85 -7.52 16.02
N GLU A 113 -8.56 -8.42 15.34
CA GLU A 113 -7.95 -9.42 14.46
C GLU A 113 -7.16 -8.77 13.32
N TYR A 114 -7.72 -7.72 12.69
CA TYR A 114 -7.03 -6.97 11.64
C TYR A 114 -5.75 -6.29 12.14
N ILE A 115 -5.79 -5.64 13.31
CA ILE A 115 -4.62 -4.98 13.90
C ILE A 115 -3.55 -6.01 14.30
N LEU A 116 -3.96 -7.12 14.92
CA LEU A 116 -3.04 -8.17 15.38
C LEU A 116 -2.41 -8.94 14.22
N ASN A 117 -3.12 -9.10 13.11
CA ASN A 117 -2.69 -9.88 11.95
C ASN A 117 -2.34 -9.00 10.75
N LYS A 118 -2.01 -7.72 10.96
CA LYS A 118 -1.79 -6.75 9.86
C LYS A 118 -0.76 -7.21 8.82
N ASN A 119 0.21 -8.04 9.21
CA ASN A 119 1.21 -8.60 8.28
C ASN A 119 0.73 -9.86 7.52
N GLN A 120 -0.55 -10.22 7.65
CA GLN A 120 -1.23 -11.35 7.01
C GLN A 120 -2.47 -10.86 6.27
N TYR A 121 -2.35 -9.81 5.46
CA TYR A 121 -3.44 -9.34 4.61
C TYR A 121 -3.92 -10.46 3.69
N SER A 122 -5.15 -10.93 3.91
CA SER A 122 -5.84 -11.87 3.05
C SER A 122 -6.59 -11.10 1.97
N VAL A 123 -6.29 -11.40 0.71
CA VAL A 123 -7.02 -10.83 -0.43
C VAL A 123 -7.91 -11.90 -1.04
N MET A 124 -9.12 -11.48 -1.45
CA MET A 124 -9.97 -12.35 -2.25
C MET A 124 -9.38 -12.47 -3.65
N ILE A 125 -9.21 -13.70 -4.16
CA ILE A 125 -8.54 -13.95 -5.44
C ILE A 125 -9.57 -14.19 -6.52
N PRO A 126 -9.92 -13.19 -7.35
CA PRO A 126 -10.78 -13.43 -8.50
C PRO A 126 -10.02 -14.30 -9.52
N LEU A 127 -10.59 -15.44 -9.87
CA LEU A 127 -10.03 -16.33 -10.87
C LEU A 127 -10.36 -15.78 -12.26
N ARG A 128 -9.35 -15.28 -12.96
CA ARG A 128 -9.49 -14.61 -14.26
C ARG A 128 -10.08 -15.57 -15.30
N GLY A 129 -11.11 -15.12 -16.01
CA GLY A 129 -11.76 -15.92 -17.05
C GLY A 129 -12.68 -17.03 -16.51
N LEU A 130 -12.79 -17.17 -15.19
CA LEU A 130 -13.75 -18.06 -14.55
C LEU A 130 -14.98 -17.27 -14.10
N LEU A 131 -15.96 -17.21 -15.00
CA LEU A 131 -17.31 -16.67 -14.78
C LEU A 131 -18.32 -17.80 -14.90
N SER A 132 -19.34 -17.83 -14.04
CA SER A 132 -20.49 -18.72 -14.15
C SER A 132 -21.81 -17.94 -14.07
N ASP A 133 -22.92 -18.65 -14.13
CA ASP A 133 -24.29 -18.10 -14.01
C ASP A 133 -24.50 -17.24 -12.74
N ASN A 134 -23.77 -17.54 -11.67
CA ASN A 134 -23.76 -16.79 -10.41
C ASN A 134 -22.61 -15.74 -10.29
N GLY A 135 -21.95 -15.41 -11.40
CA GLY A 135 -20.98 -14.32 -11.50
C GLY A 135 -19.51 -14.73 -11.37
N GLN A 136 -18.69 -13.78 -10.90
CA GLN A 136 -17.24 -13.94 -10.76
C GLN A 136 -16.91 -15.05 -9.75
N GLN A 137 -16.03 -15.97 -10.17
CA GLN A 137 -15.52 -17.02 -9.29
C GLN A 137 -14.23 -16.60 -8.60
N TYR A 138 -14.08 -17.02 -7.36
CA TYR A 138 -12.92 -16.77 -6.52
C TYR A 138 -12.23 -18.08 -6.15
N LEU A 139 -10.92 -18.03 -5.91
CA LEU A 139 -10.23 -19.13 -5.26
C LEU A 139 -10.93 -19.39 -3.92
N SER A 140 -11.26 -20.64 -3.65
CA SER A 140 -12.02 -21.05 -2.47
C SER A 140 -11.38 -22.29 -1.88
N TYR A 141 -11.36 -22.38 -0.55
CA TYR A 141 -10.78 -23.51 0.17
C TYR A 141 -11.75 -24.06 1.20
N LYS A 142 -11.94 -25.39 1.19
CA LYS A 142 -12.75 -26.13 2.17
C LYS A 142 -12.28 -27.59 2.22
N ASP A 143 -12.20 -28.16 3.43
CA ASP A 143 -11.94 -29.59 3.65
C ASP A 143 -10.71 -30.13 2.89
N GLY A 144 -9.60 -29.38 2.91
CA GLY A 144 -8.35 -29.78 2.25
C GLY A 144 -8.29 -29.58 0.74
N LYS A 145 -9.33 -28.97 0.14
CA LYS A 145 -9.45 -28.83 -1.32
C LYS A 145 -9.61 -27.38 -1.74
N TYR A 146 -8.89 -27.02 -2.80
CA TYR A 146 -9.05 -25.77 -3.53
C TYR A 146 -10.05 -25.93 -4.68
N PHE A 147 -10.92 -24.95 -4.87
CA PHE A 147 -11.92 -24.94 -5.94
C PHE A 147 -12.31 -23.50 -6.31
N ALA A 148 -13.03 -23.34 -7.42
CA ALA A 148 -13.61 -22.07 -7.84
C ALA A 148 -15.05 -21.94 -7.29
N CYS A 149 -15.38 -20.81 -6.66
CA CYS A 149 -16.74 -20.54 -6.21
C CYS A 149 -17.05 -19.04 -6.22
N SER A 150 -18.30 -18.67 -6.50
CA SER A 150 -18.83 -17.33 -6.23
C SER A 150 -18.68 -16.99 -4.74
N TYR A 151 -18.78 -15.72 -4.39
CA TYR A 151 -18.70 -15.30 -2.98
C TYR A 151 -19.73 -16.04 -2.08
N ARG A 152 -19.24 -16.55 -0.95
CA ARG A 152 -20.00 -17.23 0.11
C ARG A 152 -19.35 -16.94 1.47
N ASP A 153 -20.12 -16.38 2.40
CA ASP A 153 -19.65 -16.11 3.77
C ASP A 153 -19.19 -17.37 4.53
N SER A 154 -19.61 -18.56 4.07
CA SER A 154 -19.27 -19.86 4.69
C SER A 154 -17.99 -20.50 4.16
N LEU A 155 -17.31 -19.88 3.19
CA LEU A 155 -16.11 -20.41 2.56
C LEU A 155 -14.90 -19.51 2.85
N LYS A 156 -13.71 -20.11 2.97
CA LYS A 156 -12.46 -19.35 2.92
C LYS A 156 -12.18 -18.97 1.47
N GLN A 157 -12.30 -17.68 1.17
CA GLN A 157 -12.06 -17.14 -0.18
C GLN A 157 -11.02 -16.01 -0.20
N GLU A 158 -10.47 -15.68 0.96
CA GLU A 158 -9.37 -14.72 1.13
C GLU A 158 -8.11 -15.47 1.53
N PHE A 159 -6.98 -15.10 0.93
CA PHE A 159 -5.69 -15.77 1.12
C PHE A 159 -4.59 -14.74 1.34
N THR A 160 -3.72 -15.03 2.31
CA THR A 160 -2.50 -14.26 2.53
C THR A 160 -1.48 -14.55 1.42
N GLN A 161 -0.50 -13.66 1.24
CA GLN A 161 0.56 -13.90 0.25
C GLN A 161 1.33 -15.20 0.51
N SER A 162 1.53 -15.58 1.78
CA SER A 162 2.18 -16.85 2.12
C SER A 162 1.34 -18.05 1.67
N GLU A 163 0.02 -18.00 1.87
CA GLU A 163 -0.88 -19.07 1.45
C GLU A 163 -1.00 -19.19 -0.07
N LEU A 164 -0.83 -18.08 -0.79
CA LEU A 164 -0.78 -18.08 -2.26
C LEU A 164 0.45 -18.80 -2.81
N ASN A 165 1.55 -18.89 -2.06
CA ASN A 165 2.73 -19.65 -2.50
C ASN A 165 2.47 -21.15 -2.55
N ASP A 166 1.55 -21.65 -1.72
CA ASP A 166 1.27 -23.08 -1.51
C ASP A 166 0.03 -23.58 -2.27
N ILE A 167 -0.55 -22.76 -3.16
CA ILE A 167 -1.72 -23.18 -3.95
C ILE A 167 -1.35 -24.20 -5.02
N PRO A 168 -2.29 -25.07 -5.44
CA PRO A 168 -2.06 -25.99 -6.53
C PRO A 168 -1.73 -25.27 -7.86
N GLU A 169 -0.76 -25.80 -8.59
CA GLU A 169 -0.32 -25.29 -9.92
C GLU A 169 -1.49 -25.06 -10.89
N ALA A 170 -2.54 -25.88 -10.80
CA ALA A 170 -3.74 -25.77 -11.62
C ALA A 170 -4.44 -24.41 -11.54
N PHE A 171 -4.34 -23.69 -10.41
CA PHE A 171 -4.98 -22.39 -10.23
C PHE A 171 -4.09 -21.21 -10.65
N LYS A 172 -2.77 -21.38 -10.72
CA LYS A 172 -1.82 -20.30 -11.01
C LYS A 172 -2.10 -19.53 -12.31
N PRO A 173 -2.51 -20.17 -13.43
CA PRO A 173 -2.83 -19.45 -14.67
C PRO A 173 -4.00 -18.47 -14.54
N PHE A 174 -4.88 -18.67 -13.55
CA PHE A 174 -6.08 -17.87 -13.34
C PHE A 174 -5.88 -16.75 -12.31
N ILE A 175 -4.76 -16.73 -11.58
CA ILE A 175 -4.49 -15.70 -10.57
C ILE A 175 -4.00 -14.41 -11.24
N PRO A 176 -4.53 -13.22 -10.86
CA PRO A 176 -4.04 -11.95 -11.36
C PRO A 176 -2.53 -11.76 -11.10
N ARG A 177 -1.75 -11.48 -12.16
CA ARG A 177 -0.28 -11.29 -12.11
C ARG A 177 0.20 -10.25 -11.08
N PHE A 178 -0.63 -9.27 -10.73
CA PHE A 178 -0.32 -8.27 -9.70
C PHE A 178 -0.18 -8.84 -8.28
N LEU A 179 -0.51 -10.12 -8.07
CA LEU A 179 -0.42 -10.83 -6.78
C LEU A 179 0.69 -11.92 -6.78
N GLY A 180 1.47 -12.04 -7.87
CA GLY A 180 2.45 -13.13 -8.03
C GLY A 180 3.77 -12.78 -8.71
N ASP A 181 3.91 -11.61 -9.35
CA ASP A 181 5.10 -11.30 -10.15
C ASP A 181 6.02 -10.28 -9.43
N ASP A 182 6.76 -10.77 -8.44
CA ASP A 182 8.06 -10.20 -8.03
C ASP A 182 9.25 -10.95 -8.67
N LYS A 183 8.99 -11.75 -9.71
CA LYS A 183 10.03 -12.35 -10.54
C LYS A 183 9.64 -12.33 -12.01
N ILE A 184 10.20 -11.38 -12.75
CA ILE A 184 11.10 -11.53 -13.91
C ILE A 184 11.77 -10.16 -14.12
#